data_AF-U2FQU6-F1
#
_entry.id   AF-U2FQU6-F1
#
_cell.length_a   1.000
_cell.length_b   1.000
_cell.length_c   1.000
_cell.angle_alpha   90.00
_cell.angle_beta   90.00
_cell.angle_gamma   90.00
#
_symmetry.space_group_name_H-M   'P 1'
#
loop_
_entity.id
_entity.type
_entity.pdbx_description
1 polymer ?
#
loop_
_entity_poly.entity_id
_entity_poly.type
_entity_poly.pdbx_seq_one_letter_code
_entity_poly.pdbx_strand_id
1 'polypeptide(L)' 'MSAIEKLGAAIEAALDEAPASDVLSVLTGAFVGLAVELVRRHGHDVAKEITVNGGQQRDITIHAPKEPGDVDVLKA' A
#
# COMPACT_ATOMS: atom_id res chain seq x y z
N MET A 1 -1.68 24.88 7.33
CA MET A 1 -1.48 23.42 7.16
C MET A 1 -1.18 23.08 5.72
N SER A 2 -0.05 22.40 5.51
CA SER A 2 0.34 21.78 4.24
C SER A 2 -0.60 20.63 3.85
N ALA A 3 -0.52 20.17 2.61
CA ALA A 3 -1.34 19.03 2.15
C ALA A 3 -1.05 17.74 2.93
N ILE A 4 0.21 17.50 3.31
CA ILE A 4 0.62 16.31 4.07
C ILE A 4 0.08 16.37 5.50
N GLU A 5 0.11 17.54 6.13
CA GLU A 5 -0.48 17.73 7.47
C GLU A 5 -1.99 17.48 7.46
N LYS A 6 -2.70 17.93 6.41
CA LYS A 6 -4.14 17.68 6.25
C LYS A 6 -4.44 16.19 6.06
N LEU A 7 -3.60 15.47 5.33
CA LEU A 7 -3.75 14.03 5.15
C LEU A 7 -3.57 13.29 6.49
N GLY A 8 -2.56 13.67 7.29
CA GLY A 8 -2.37 13.10 8.63
C GLY A 8 -3.59 13.30 9.53
N ALA A 9 -4.10 14.54 9.59
CA ALA A 9 -5.30 14.84 10.37
C ALA A 9 -6.54 14.07 9.90
N ALA A 10 -6.68 13.83 8.59
CA ALA A 10 -7.79 13.06 8.04
C ALA A 10 -7.72 11.57 8.43
N ILE A 11 -6.50 11.01 8.54
CA ILE A 11 -6.31 9.63 9.01
C ILE A 11 -6.65 9.52 10.49
N GLU A 12 -6.21 10.48 11.31
CA GLU A 12 -6.57 10.54 12.73
C GLU A 12 -8.09 10.60 12.93
N ALA A 13 -8.78 11.51 12.23
CA ALA A 13 -10.23 11.60 12.28
C ALA A 13 -10.93 10.30 11.84
N ALA A 14 -10.41 9.62 10.81
CA ALA A 14 -10.97 8.33 10.38
C ALA A 14 -10.83 7.23 11.45
N LEU A 15 -9.74 7.24 12.23
CA LEU A 15 -9.55 6.29 13.34
C LEU A 15 -10.48 6.55 14.53
N ASP A 16 -10.93 7.80 14.71
CA ASP A 16 -11.94 8.14 15.72
C ASP A 16 -13.34 7.67 15.32
N GLU A 17 -13.62 7.56 14.02
CA GLU A 17 -14.96 7.29 13.47
C GLU A 17 -15.15 5.86 12.91
N ALA A 18 -14.07 5.12 12.65
CA ALA A 18 -14.12 3.79 12.03
C ALA A 18 -13.16 2.79 12.68
N PRO A 19 -13.42 1.47 12.56
CA PRO A 19 -12.48 0.45 12.98
C PRO A 19 -11.12 0.62 12.32
N ALA A 20 -10.05 0.41 13.10
CA ALA A 20 -8.68 0.48 12.58
C ALA A 20 -8.42 -0.46 11.39
N SER A 21 -9.14 -1.59 11.31
CA SER A 21 -9.08 -2.51 10.16
C SER A 21 -9.52 -1.87 8.85
N ASP A 22 -10.55 -1.02 8.90
CA ASP A 22 -11.15 -0.42 7.70
C ASP A 22 -10.24 0.71 7.20
N VAL A 23 -9.76 1.54 8.15
CA VAL A 23 -8.78 2.59 7.87
C VAL A 23 -7.49 1.97 7.31
N LEU A 24 -7.00 0.88 7.92
CA LEU A 24 -5.82 0.17 7.44
C LEU A 24 -6.04 -0.37 6.02
N SER A 25 -7.20 -0.96 5.72
CA SER A 25 -7.52 -1.47 4.37
C SER A 25 -7.42 -0.38 3.30
N VAL A 26 -7.99 0.80 3.56
CA VAL A 26 -7.93 1.96 2.67
C VAL A 26 -6.48 2.43 2.49
N LEU A 27 -5.74 2.57 3.60
CA LEU A 27 -4.34 3.01 3.56
C LEU A 27 -3.43 2.03 2.84
N THR A 28 -3.66 0.72 3.00
CA THR A 28 -2.93 -0.31 2.24
C THR A 28 -3.18 -0.16 0.75
N GLY A 29 -4.42 0.04 0.32
CA GLY A 29 -4.74 0.27 -1.09
C GLY A 29 -4.06 1.53 -1.65
N ALA A 30 -4.11 2.64 -0.91
CA ALA A 30 -3.45 3.89 -1.28
C ALA A 30 -1.92 3.71 -1.37
N PHE A 31 -1.32 3.04 -0.40
CA PHE A 31 0.11 2.73 -0.38
C PHE A 31 0.53 1.89 -1.60
N VAL A 32 -0.19 0.79 -1.89
CA VAL A 32 0.11 -0.06 -3.06
C VAL A 32 0.01 0.73 -4.36
N GLY A 33 -1.03 1.54 -4.53
CA GLY A 33 -1.20 2.39 -5.72
C GLY A 33 -0.06 3.41 -5.89
N LEU A 34 0.35 4.05 -4.80
CA LEU A 34 1.47 5.01 -4.81
C LEU A 34 2.81 4.33 -5.08
N ALA A 35 3.05 3.13 -4.53
CA ALA A 35 4.27 2.37 -4.78
C ALA A 35 4.40 1.99 -6.27
N VAL A 36 3.32 1.48 -6.87
CA VAL A 36 3.27 1.17 -8.31
C VAL A 36 3.52 2.42 -9.16
N GLU A 37 2.87 3.54 -8.82
CA GLU A 37 3.05 4.80 -9.54
C GLU A 37 4.47 5.35 -9.39
N LEU A 38 5.10 5.21 -8.22
CA LEU A 38 6.50 5.59 -8.02
C LEU A 38 7.42 4.77 -8.92
N VAL A 39 7.28 3.44 -8.92
CA VAL A 39 8.04 2.53 -9.79
C VAL A 39 7.87 2.90 -11.27
N ARG A 40 6.63 3.18 -11.70
CA ARG A 40 6.33 3.66 -13.05
C ARG A 40 7.07 4.95 -13.39
N ARG A 41 7.05 5.95 -12.50
CA ARG A 41 7.71 7.25 -12.71
C ARG A 41 9.22 7.16 -12.80
N HIS A 42 9.81 6.13 -12.18
CA HIS A 42 11.22 5.81 -12.31
C HIS A 42 11.56 5.00 -13.59
N GLY A 43 10.57 4.72 -14.45
CA GLY A 43 10.77 4.02 -15.71
C GLY A 43 10.94 2.50 -15.55
N HIS A 44 10.58 1.95 -14.40
CA HIS A 44 10.62 0.52 -14.15
C HIS A 44 9.33 -0.18 -14.60
N ASP A 45 9.45 -1.48 -14.88
CA ASP A 45 8.34 -2.33 -15.26
C ASP A 45 7.47 -2.67 -14.04
N VAL A 46 6.24 -2.14 -14.04
CA VAL A 46 5.26 -2.34 -12.95
C VAL A 46 4.55 -3.69 -12.99
N ALA A 47 4.78 -4.52 -14.02
CA ALA A 47 4.27 -5.89 -14.07
C ALA A 47 5.12 -6.86 -13.22
N LYS A 48 6.27 -6.40 -12.73
CA LYS A 48 7.17 -7.18 -11.88
C LYS A 48 6.87 -6.96 -10.41
N GLU A 49 7.34 -7.89 -9.58
CA GLU A 49 7.28 -7.77 -8.14
C GLU A 49 7.99 -6.50 -7.64
N ILE A 50 7.36 -5.80 -6.69
CA ILE A 50 7.90 -4.61 -6.05
C ILE A 50 8.19 -4.94 -4.59
N THR A 51 9.46 -4.89 -4.21
CA THR A 51 9.88 -5.02 -2.81
C THR A 51 10.05 -3.64 -2.19
N VAL A 52 9.33 -3.36 -1.10
CA VAL A 52 9.50 -2.16 -0.28
C VAL A 52 10.26 -2.55 0.98
N ASN A 53 11.51 -2.14 1.06
CA ASN A 53 12.33 -2.34 2.26
C ASN A 53 11.97 -1.28 3.31
N GLY A 54 11.38 -1.71 4.43
CA GLY A 54 10.96 -0.81 5.51
C GLY A 54 12.05 -0.52 6.53
N GLY A 55 13.28 -1.00 6.30
CA GLY A 55 14.41 -0.88 7.20
C GLY A 55 14.10 -1.49 8.57
N GLN A 56 14.06 -0.65 9.60
CA GLN A 56 13.82 -1.06 10.99
C GLN A 56 12.35 -1.35 11.32
N GLN A 57 11.41 -1.04 10.42
CA GLN A 57 9.98 -1.26 10.68
C GLN A 57 9.57 -2.69 10.34
N ARG A 58 9.48 -3.01 9.04
CA ARG A 58 9.28 -4.34 8.45
C ARG A 58 9.32 -4.23 6.93
N ASP A 59 9.80 -5.26 6.26
CA ASP A 59 9.74 -5.35 4.79
C ASP A 59 8.33 -5.72 4.32
N ILE A 60 7.91 -5.16 3.18
CA ILE A 60 6.63 -5.45 2.52
C ILE A 60 6.92 -5.84 1.07
N THR A 61 6.32 -6.94 0.60
CA THR A 61 6.38 -7.36 -0.81
C THR A 61 5.01 -7.12 -1.45
N ILE A 62 5.00 -6.42 -2.60
CA ILE A 62 3.79 -6.11 -3.36
C ILE A 62 3.85 -6.93 -4.65
N HIS A 63 2.89 -7.83 -4.79
CA HIS A 63 2.73 -8.63 -6.00
C HIS A 63 1.94 -7.86 -7.05
N ALA A 64 2.14 -8.22 -8.33
CA ALA A 64 1.29 -7.76 -9.41
C ALA A 64 -0.19 -8.14 -9.13
N PRO A 65 -1.16 -7.40 -9.73
CA PRO A 65 -2.57 -7.76 -9.61
C PRO A 65 -2.78 -9.23 -9.99
N LYS A 66 -3.51 -9.96 -9.15
CA LYS A 66 -3.88 -11.34 -9.45
C LYS A 66 -4.82 -11.40 -10.65
N GLU A 67 -4.58 -12.33 -11.55
CA GLU A 67 -5.50 -12.62 -12.63
C GLU A 67 -6.70 -13.45 -12.09
N PRO A 68 -7.88 -13.35 -12.74
CA PRO A 68 -9.02 -14.22 -12.40
C PRO A 68 -8.64 -15.69 -12.55
N GLY A 69 -8.43 -16.38 -11.42
CA GLY A 69 -8.01 -17.78 -11.39
C GLY A 69 -6.72 -18.06 -10.61
N ASP A 70 -6.00 -17.03 -10.18
CA ASP A 70 -4.81 -17.20 -9.35
C ASP A 70 -5.17 -17.78 -7.98
N VAL A 71 -4.69 -18.99 -7.71
CA VAL A 71 -4.79 -19.65 -6.41
C VAL A 71 -3.60 -19.22 -5.57
N ASP A 72 -3.86 -18.61 -4.41
CA ASP A 72 -2.80 -18.18 -3.51
C ASP A 72 -2.15 -19.39 -2.83
N VAL A 73 -1.02 -19.84 -3.36
CA VAL A 73 -0.31 -21.04 -2.88
C VAL A 73 0.61 -20.73 -1.70
N LEU A 74 0.55 -19.53 -1.12
CA LEU A 74 1.32 -19.16 0.07
C LEU A 74 0.65 -19.74 1.34
N LYS A 75 0.59 -21.07 1.41
CA LYS A 75 0.58 -21.83 2.66
C LYS A 75 1.83 -22.70 2.69
N ALA A 76 2.84 -22.22 3.41
CA ALA A 76 3.82 -23.05 4.12
C ALA A 76 4.12 -22.35 5.44
#